data_AF-A0A1H9ZCP8-F1
#
_entry.id   AF-A0A1H9ZCP8-F1
#
_cell.length_a   1.000
_cell.length_b   1.000
_cell.length_c   1.000
_cell.angle_alpha   90.00
_cell.angle_beta   90.00
_cell.angle_gamma   90.00
#
_symmetry.space_group_name_H-M   'P 1'
#
loop_
_entity.id
_entity.type
_entity.pdbx_description
1 polymer ?
#
loop_
_entity_poly.entity_id
_entity_poly.type
_entity_poly.pdbx_seq_one_letter_code
_entity_poly.pdbx_strand_id
1 'polypeptide(L)'
;MDALTLTPTERRNLDTMAAVVPQWNRHDVAGILAHYDDRITWHDVARGRTLRGKQQVGDYLRGLFAALPDLRLDLTTRLPHGDDVAEEYTITGTHLGSLFGIPPTGRTLRIRAVSFVRMRDGRLAEDTFYVDLAGVLGQLGLFPPLDLAETRWGRAGLRVAVLLRSPRRVLATRRARRRGRAGRAWSGGSALGEADAPRPPG
;
A
#
# COMPACT_ATOMS: atom_id res chain seq x y z
N MET A 1 -28.72 -10.34 34.49
CA MET A 1 -27.81 -10.04 33.37
C MET A 1 -26.67 -11.03 33.51
N ASP A 2 -26.62 -12.06 32.67
CA ASP A 2 -25.56 -13.05 32.78
C ASP A 2 -24.21 -12.41 32.46
N ALA A 3 -23.19 -12.72 33.27
CA ALA A 3 -21.84 -12.32 32.97
C ALA A 3 -21.41 -13.01 31.67
N LEU A 4 -21.00 -12.22 30.67
CA LEU A 4 -20.49 -12.69 29.38
C LEU A 4 -19.30 -13.64 29.60
N THR A 5 -19.61 -14.93 29.67
CA THR A 5 -18.64 -15.97 30.00
C THR A 5 -18.02 -16.44 28.70
N LEU A 6 -16.75 -16.10 28.50
CA LEU A 6 -15.97 -16.52 27.34
C LEU A 6 -16.03 -18.04 27.16
N THR A 7 -16.32 -18.47 25.94
CA THR A 7 -16.26 -19.88 25.56
C THR A 7 -14.82 -20.42 25.69
N PRO A 8 -14.62 -21.74 25.80
CA PRO A 8 -13.29 -22.33 25.83
C PRO A 8 -12.44 -21.98 24.60
N THR A 9 -13.07 -21.83 23.43
CA THR A 9 -12.41 -21.41 22.18
C THR A 9 -11.96 -19.95 22.25
N GLU A 10 -12.84 -19.03 22.65
CA GLU A 10 -12.48 -17.61 22.77
C GLU A 10 -11.36 -17.40 23.81
N ARG A 11 -11.41 -18.12 24.93
CA ARG A 11 -10.35 -18.09 25.94
C ARG A 11 -9.00 -18.53 25.36
N ARG A 12 -8.94 -19.71 24.74
CA ARG A 12 -7.73 -20.24 24.08
C ARG A 12 -7.18 -19.25 23.04
N ASN A 13 -8.07 -18.66 22.25
CA ASN A 13 -7.71 -17.70 21.21
C ASN A 13 -7.13 -16.41 21.84
N LEU A 14 -7.73 -15.86 22.90
CA LEU A 14 -7.20 -14.74 23.67
C LEU A 14 -5.84 -15.04 24.30
N ASP A 15 -5.66 -16.23 24.89
CA ASP A 15 -4.40 -16.65 25.51
C ASP A 15 -3.26 -16.70 24.48
N THR A 16 -3.53 -17.23 23.28
CA THR A 16 -2.57 -17.19 22.15
C THR A 16 -2.23 -15.75 21.77
N MET A 17 -3.23 -14.89 21.58
CA MET A 17 -2.99 -13.48 21.21
C MET A 17 -2.28 -12.69 22.31
N ALA A 18 -2.45 -13.06 23.58
CA ALA A 18 -1.71 -12.48 24.71
C ALA A 18 -0.23 -12.89 24.70
N ALA A 19 0.08 -14.13 24.33
CA ALA A 19 1.46 -14.60 24.20
C ALA A 19 2.24 -13.95 23.04
N VAL A 20 1.56 -13.51 21.99
CA VAL A 20 2.17 -12.86 20.80
C VAL A 20 2.72 -11.45 21.10
N VAL A 21 2.02 -10.63 21.89
CA VAL A 21 2.39 -9.21 22.13
C VAL A 21 3.78 -9.04 22.79
N PRO A 22 4.19 -9.85 23.79
CA PRO A 22 5.56 -9.81 24.32
C PRO A 22 6.64 -10.13 23.27
N GLN A 23 6.37 -10.98 22.28
CA GLN A 23 7.36 -11.33 21.24
C GLN A 23 7.54 -10.18 20.25
N TRP A 24 6.45 -9.49 19.88
CA TRP A 24 6.50 -8.23 19.15
C TRP A 24 7.35 -7.19 19.85
N ASN A 25 7.17 -7.00 21.16
CA ASN A 25 7.94 -6.05 21.96
C ASN A 25 9.41 -6.46 22.22
N ARG A 26 9.81 -7.67 21.82
CA ARG A 26 11.20 -8.16 21.82
C ARG A 26 11.80 -8.26 20.42
N HIS A 27 11.02 -7.93 19.38
CA HIS A 27 11.34 -8.16 17.96
C HIS A 27 11.66 -9.62 17.61
N ASP A 28 11.17 -10.58 18.42
CA ASP A 28 11.40 -12.01 18.21
C ASP A 28 10.47 -12.55 17.11
N VAL A 29 10.95 -12.47 15.87
CA VAL A 29 10.24 -12.98 14.69
C VAL A 29 9.95 -14.48 14.79
N ALA A 30 10.83 -15.28 15.42
CA ALA A 30 10.60 -16.71 15.57
C ALA A 30 9.50 -16.97 16.60
N GLY A 31 9.55 -16.28 17.75
CA GLY A 31 8.53 -16.29 18.78
C GLY A 31 7.15 -15.86 18.27
N ILE A 32 7.07 -14.78 17.47
CA ILE A 32 5.82 -14.35 16.83
C ILE A 32 5.27 -15.47 15.93
N LEU A 33 6.09 -15.97 15.00
CA LEU A 33 5.67 -16.99 14.03
C LEU A 33 5.34 -18.36 14.65
N ALA A 34 5.80 -18.64 15.88
CA ALA A 34 5.45 -19.86 16.60
C ALA A 34 3.95 -19.96 16.91
N HIS A 35 3.26 -18.82 17.07
CA HIS A 35 1.81 -18.74 17.31
C HIS A 35 0.97 -18.71 16.02
N TYR A 36 1.61 -18.50 14.86
CA TYR A 36 0.92 -18.39 13.58
C TYR A 36 0.66 -19.80 13.00
N ASP A 37 -0.32 -19.93 12.13
CA ASP A 37 -0.53 -21.09 11.27
C ASP A 37 0.54 -21.12 10.17
N ASP A 38 0.99 -22.29 9.74
CA ASP A 38 2.03 -22.39 8.70
C ASP A 38 1.57 -21.82 7.35
N ARG A 39 0.25 -21.83 7.09
CA ARG A 39 -0.42 -21.29 5.91
C ARG A 39 -1.08 -19.92 6.16
N ILE A 40 -0.65 -19.19 7.20
CA ILE A 40 -1.12 -17.82 7.50
C ILE A 40 -1.28 -16.99 6.22
N THR A 41 -2.43 -16.37 6.05
CA THR A 41 -2.63 -15.32 5.04
C THR A 41 -2.81 -13.98 5.74
N TRP A 42 -1.92 -13.03 5.47
CA TRP A 42 -1.98 -11.69 6.06
C TRP A 42 -2.27 -10.66 4.96
N HIS A 43 -3.45 -10.06 5.04
CA HIS A 43 -3.93 -9.00 4.17
C HIS A 43 -3.55 -7.63 4.75
N ASP A 44 -2.57 -6.96 4.14
CA ASP A 44 -2.31 -5.53 4.39
C ASP A 44 -3.22 -4.70 3.48
N VAL A 45 -4.29 -4.17 4.07
CA VAL A 45 -5.32 -3.43 3.34
C VAL A 45 -4.77 -2.10 2.81
N ALA A 46 -3.96 -1.40 3.61
CA ALA A 46 -3.42 -0.08 3.27
C ALA A 46 -2.48 -0.10 2.05
N ARG A 47 -1.79 -1.23 1.82
CA ARG A 47 -0.89 -1.45 0.68
C ARG A 47 -1.48 -2.33 -0.42
N GLY A 48 -2.71 -2.83 -0.27
CA GLY A 48 -3.33 -3.77 -1.21
C GLY A 48 -2.50 -5.05 -1.42
N ARG A 49 -1.81 -5.52 -0.38
CA ARG A 49 -0.88 -6.66 -0.44
C ARG A 49 -1.37 -7.82 0.40
N THR A 50 -1.12 -9.03 -0.07
CA THR A 50 -1.34 -10.26 0.71
C THR A 50 0.00 -10.98 0.87
N LEU A 51 0.39 -11.28 2.11
CA LEU A 51 1.52 -12.15 2.45
C LEU A 51 0.97 -13.56 2.71
N ARG A 52 1.67 -14.59 2.23
CA ARG A 52 1.26 -15.99 2.36
C ARG A 52 2.37 -16.84 2.97
N GLY A 53 2.01 -17.56 4.04
CA GLY A 53 2.89 -18.42 4.80
C GLY A 53 3.89 -17.67 5.69
N LYS A 54 4.42 -18.38 6.69
CA LYS A 54 5.32 -17.81 7.70
C LYS A 54 6.57 -17.13 7.15
N GLN A 55 7.09 -17.59 6.00
CA GLN A 55 8.26 -16.99 5.37
C GLN A 55 8.00 -15.52 4.98
N GLN A 56 6.96 -15.26 4.18
CA GLN A 56 6.67 -13.91 3.70
C GLN A 56 6.29 -12.96 4.84
N VAL A 57 5.62 -13.47 5.87
CA VAL A 57 5.33 -12.73 7.10
C VAL A 57 6.63 -12.42 7.86
N GLY A 58 7.50 -13.40 8.08
CA GLY A 58 8.79 -13.21 8.76
C GLY A 58 9.71 -12.23 8.04
N ASP A 59 9.75 -12.25 6.71
CA ASP A 59 10.51 -11.32 5.89
C ASP A 59 9.98 -9.88 6.05
N TYR A 60 8.65 -9.71 6.09
CA TYR A 60 8.02 -8.42 6.39
C TYR A 60 8.32 -7.94 7.81
N LEU A 61 8.21 -8.81 8.83
CA LEU A 61 8.50 -8.47 10.23
C LEU A 61 9.96 -8.04 10.43
N ARG A 62 10.93 -8.75 9.83
CA ARG A 62 12.34 -8.33 9.85
C ARG A 62 12.55 -6.96 9.20
N GLY A 63 11.88 -6.68 8.08
CA GLY A 63 11.91 -5.36 7.45
C GLY A 63 11.29 -4.27 8.32
N LEU A 64 10.19 -4.56 9.02
CA LEU A 64 9.52 -3.62 9.93
C LEU A 64 10.38 -3.30 11.15
N PHE A 65 11.00 -4.28 11.80
CA PHE A 65 11.91 -4.05 12.92
C PHE A 65 13.21 -3.37 12.49
N ALA A 66 13.70 -3.60 11.27
CA ALA A 66 14.80 -2.81 10.71
C ALA A 66 14.41 -1.34 10.42
N ALA A 67 13.13 -1.07 10.12
CA ALA A 67 12.62 0.28 9.92
C ALA A 67 12.35 1.04 11.23
N LEU A 68 11.96 0.30 12.29
CA LEU A 68 11.62 0.78 13.62
C LEU A 68 12.34 -0.10 14.69
N PRO A 69 13.65 0.11 14.94
CA PRO A 69 14.47 -0.77 15.78
C PRO A 69 14.20 -0.64 17.29
N ASP A 70 13.39 0.33 17.69
CA ASP A 70 12.87 0.58 19.04
C ASP A 70 11.35 0.35 19.09
N LEU A 71 10.79 -0.40 18.13
CA LEU A 71 9.35 -0.64 18.01
C LEU A 71 8.75 -1.20 19.31
N ARG A 72 7.70 -0.54 19.77
CA ARG A 72 6.86 -1.00 20.88
C ARG A 72 5.40 -1.05 20.45
N LEU A 73 4.72 -2.16 20.73
CA LEU A 73 3.29 -2.37 20.52
C LEU A 73 2.57 -2.29 21.87
N ASP A 74 1.58 -1.40 21.94
CA ASP A 74 0.71 -1.14 23.07
C ASP A 74 -0.73 -1.50 22.68
N LEU A 75 -1.34 -2.48 23.36
CA LEU A 75 -2.66 -3.02 23.04
C LEU A 75 -3.75 -2.19 23.73
N THR A 76 -4.62 -1.56 22.94
CA THR A 76 -5.73 -0.73 23.45
C THR A 76 -6.96 -1.58 23.76
N THR A 77 -7.36 -2.42 22.80
CA THR A 77 -8.64 -3.14 22.80
C THR A 77 -8.44 -4.52 22.22
N ARG A 78 -9.07 -5.54 22.80
CA ARG A 78 -9.11 -6.91 22.27
C ARG A 78 -10.48 -7.53 22.52
N LEU A 79 -11.12 -8.02 21.45
CA LEU A 79 -12.48 -8.55 21.47
C LEU A 79 -12.51 -9.90 20.74
N PRO A 80 -12.80 -11.01 21.41
CA PRO A 80 -13.02 -12.30 20.75
C PRO A 80 -14.47 -12.47 20.32
N HIS A 81 -14.69 -13.27 19.27
CA HIS A 81 -16.01 -13.78 18.91
C HIS A 81 -15.86 -15.14 18.21
N GLY A 82 -16.09 -16.22 18.96
CA GLY A 82 -15.79 -17.59 18.48
C GLY A 82 -14.33 -17.74 18.04
N ASP A 83 -14.12 -18.04 16.76
CA ASP A 83 -12.80 -18.20 16.16
C ASP A 83 -12.17 -16.89 15.65
N ASP A 84 -12.88 -15.76 15.66
CA ASP A 84 -12.33 -14.47 15.26
C ASP A 84 -11.90 -13.63 16.48
N VAL A 85 -10.84 -12.84 16.35
CA VAL A 85 -10.37 -11.87 17.36
C VAL A 85 -10.07 -10.53 16.69
N ALA A 86 -10.68 -9.45 17.18
CA ALA A 86 -10.40 -8.09 16.75
C ALA A 86 -9.51 -7.38 17.77
N GLU A 87 -8.46 -6.69 17.31
CA GLU A 87 -7.52 -5.95 18.15
C GLU A 87 -7.28 -4.56 17.64
N GLU A 88 -7.38 -3.55 18.52
CA GLU A 88 -6.86 -2.21 18.28
C GLU A 88 -5.60 -2.01 19.13
N TYR A 89 -4.54 -1.53 18.49
CA TYR A 89 -3.27 -1.26 19.14
C TYR A 89 -2.57 -0.04 18.55
N THR A 90 -1.63 0.50 19.32
CA THR A 90 -0.69 1.52 18.85
C THR A 90 0.71 0.92 18.76
N ILE A 91 1.36 1.11 17.62
CA ILE A 91 2.79 0.90 17.45
C ILE A 91 3.52 2.24 17.58
N THR A 92 4.56 2.31 18.39
CA THR A 92 5.48 3.46 18.46
C THR A 92 6.90 3.04 18.10
N GLY A 93 7.66 3.90 17.42
CA GLY A 93 9.09 3.68 17.15
C GLY A 93 9.70 4.80 16.31
N THR A 94 11.02 4.86 16.25
CA THR A 94 11.81 5.85 15.52
C THR A 94 12.16 5.34 14.13
N HIS A 95 11.81 6.13 13.11
CA HIS A 95 11.97 5.77 11.70
C HIS A 95 13.43 5.86 11.24
N LEU A 96 14.17 4.76 11.43
CA LEU A 96 15.61 4.64 11.18
C LEU A 96 15.98 3.72 10.00
N GLY A 97 15.04 2.94 9.47
CA GLY A 97 15.16 2.25 8.18
C GLY A 97 14.00 2.59 7.23
N SER A 98 13.95 1.96 6.05
CA SER A 98 12.94 2.26 5.03
C SER A 98 11.55 1.71 5.40
N LEU A 99 10.60 2.59 5.73
CA LEU A 99 9.20 2.23 6.01
C LEU A 99 8.31 2.57 4.81
N PHE A 100 7.55 1.60 4.30
CA PHE A 100 6.65 1.76 3.14
C PHE A 100 7.33 2.34 1.86
N GLY A 101 8.64 2.16 1.72
CA GLY A 101 9.44 2.71 0.61
C GLY A 101 9.88 4.16 0.83
N ILE A 102 9.62 4.73 2.00
CA ILE A 102 10.04 6.08 2.40
C ILE A 102 11.41 5.95 3.11
N PRO A 103 12.44 6.72 2.71
CA PRO A 103 13.72 6.73 3.40
C PRO A 103 13.59 7.15 4.87
N PRO A 104 14.49 6.69 5.76
CA PRO A 104 14.43 7.01 7.18
C PRO A 104 14.48 8.52 7.43
N THR A 105 13.65 8.99 8.36
CA THR A 105 13.49 10.42 8.68
C THR A 105 13.99 10.79 10.07
N GLY A 106 14.38 9.82 10.90
CA GLY A 106 14.78 10.03 12.29
C GLY A 106 13.64 10.47 13.21
N ARG A 107 12.39 10.53 12.73
CA ARG A 107 11.23 10.91 13.53
C ARG A 107 10.66 9.71 14.27
N THR A 108 10.26 9.92 15.52
CA THR A 108 9.36 9.00 16.22
C THR A 108 7.97 9.05 15.58
N LEU A 109 7.41 7.87 15.33
CA LEU A 109 6.07 7.66 14.80
C LEU A 109 5.17 7.07 15.89
N ARG A 110 3.90 7.48 15.90
CA ARG A 110 2.80 6.82 16.60
C ARG A 110 1.81 6.34 15.54
N ILE A 111 1.68 5.02 15.42
CA ILE A 111 0.95 4.34 14.35
C ILE A 111 -0.24 3.62 14.98
N ARG A 112 -1.47 4.05 14.70
CA ARG A 112 -2.68 3.32 15.11
C ARG A 112 -2.99 2.23 14.08
N ALA A 113 -3.34 1.05 14.56
CA ALA A 113 -3.68 -0.09 13.72
C ALA A 113 -4.80 -0.95 14.34
N VAL A 114 -5.46 -1.71 13.47
CA VAL A 114 -6.45 -2.73 13.82
C VAL A 114 -6.14 -4.00 13.05
N SER A 115 -6.12 -5.15 13.74
CA SER A 115 -6.07 -6.48 13.12
C SER A 115 -7.40 -7.19 13.35
N PHE A 116 -7.97 -7.76 12.30
CA PHE A 116 -9.07 -8.73 12.38
C PHE A 116 -8.51 -10.11 12.06
N VAL A 117 -8.34 -10.91 13.11
CA VAL A 117 -7.60 -12.17 13.07
C VAL A 117 -8.58 -13.34 13.11
N ARG A 118 -8.48 -14.25 12.13
CA ARG A 118 -9.15 -15.55 12.19
C ARG A 118 -8.21 -16.58 12.79
N MET A 119 -8.68 -17.28 13.81
CA MET A 119 -7.96 -18.35 14.47
C MET A 119 -8.35 -19.71 13.88
N ARG A 120 -7.41 -20.65 13.91
CA ARG A 120 -7.66 -22.08 13.69
C ARG A 120 -6.83 -22.86 14.70
N ASP A 121 -7.47 -23.73 15.48
CA ASP A 121 -6.82 -24.60 16.47
C ASP A 121 -5.91 -23.84 17.46
N GLY A 122 -6.28 -22.59 17.81
CA GLY A 122 -5.49 -21.72 18.67
C GLY A 122 -4.26 -21.09 18.01
N ARG A 123 -4.22 -21.00 16.68
CA ARG A 123 -3.17 -20.33 15.88
C ARG A 123 -3.77 -19.26 14.96
N LEU A 124 -3.01 -18.20 14.67
CA LEU A 124 -3.42 -17.15 13.74
C LEU A 124 -3.39 -17.69 12.30
N ALA A 125 -4.55 -17.86 11.67
CA ALA A 125 -4.70 -18.44 10.33
C ALA A 125 -4.92 -17.39 9.24
N GLU A 126 -5.56 -16.28 9.58
CA GLU A 126 -5.77 -15.13 8.72
C GLU A 126 -5.62 -13.84 9.55
N ASP A 127 -5.02 -12.78 9.01
CA ASP A 127 -5.07 -11.43 9.60
C ASP A 127 -5.43 -10.42 8.51
N THR A 128 -6.51 -9.67 8.71
CA THR A 128 -6.84 -8.48 7.92
C THR A 128 -6.44 -7.23 8.69
N PHE A 129 -5.32 -6.64 8.27
CA PHE A 129 -4.65 -5.54 8.96
C PHE A 129 -4.94 -4.19 8.31
N TYR A 130 -5.42 -3.27 9.14
CA TYR A 130 -5.70 -1.88 8.85
C TYR A 130 -4.73 -1.00 9.63
N VAL A 131 -4.20 0.03 9.00
CA VAL A 131 -3.30 1.01 9.61
C VAL A 131 -3.71 2.42 9.21
N ASP A 132 -3.60 3.38 10.13
CA ASP A 132 -3.76 4.80 9.84
C ASP A 132 -2.59 5.35 9.02
N LEU A 133 -2.50 4.90 7.76
CA LEU A 133 -1.46 5.30 6.83
C LEU A 133 -1.48 6.81 6.55
N ALA A 134 -2.65 7.46 6.61
CA ALA A 134 -2.76 8.90 6.48
C ALA A 134 -2.07 9.63 7.65
N GLY A 135 -2.33 9.20 8.89
CA GLY A 135 -1.67 9.71 10.09
C GLY A 135 -0.15 9.46 10.09
N VAL A 136 0.32 8.31 9.60
CA VAL A 136 1.77 8.03 9.43
C VAL A 136 2.39 8.98 8.41
N LEU A 137 1.78 9.13 7.23
CA LEU A 137 2.28 9.99 6.16
C LEU A 137 2.25 11.47 6.56
N GLY A 138 1.29 11.90 7.39
CA GLY A 138 1.26 13.22 8.02
C GLY A 138 2.45 13.45 8.97
N GLN A 139 2.75 12.50 9.86
CA GLN A 139 3.93 12.57 10.76
C GLN A 139 5.26 12.58 9.99
N LEU A 140 5.32 11.91 8.84
CA LEU A 140 6.45 11.96 7.92
C LEU A 140 6.51 13.26 7.08
N GLY A 141 5.50 14.14 7.18
CA GLY A 141 5.44 15.41 6.45
C GLY A 141 5.10 15.26 4.97
N LEU A 142 4.54 14.13 4.57
CA LEU A 142 4.16 13.80 3.19
C LEU A 142 2.70 14.17 2.87
N PHE A 143 1.91 14.51 3.89
CA PHE A 143 0.62 15.19 3.73
C PHE A 143 0.57 16.45 4.59
N PRO A 144 -0.07 17.53 4.12
CA PRO A 144 -0.48 18.62 4.99
C PRO A 144 -1.59 18.14 5.95
N PRO A 145 -1.68 18.73 7.15
CA PRO A 145 -2.87 18.65 8.00
C PRO A 145 -4.20 18.89 7.24
N LEU A 146 -5.24 18.13 7.57
CA LEU A 146 -6.53 18.16 6.84
C LEU A 146 -7.31 19.47 7.05
N ASP A 147 -7.15 20.11 8.20
CA ASP A 147 -7.64 21.47 8.48
C ASP A 147 -7.04 22.50 7.51
N LEU A 148 -5.74 22.39 7.20
CA LEU A 148 -5.11 23.20 6.16
C LEU A 148 -5.68 22.88 4.78
N ALA A 149 -6.01 21.61 4.48
CA ALA A 149 -6.58 21.19 3.20
C ALA A 149 -7.93 21.87 2.90
N GLU A 150 -8.71 22.26 3.90
CA GLU A 150 -9.95 23.05 3.75
C GLU A 150 -9.73 24.55 3.50
N THR A 151 -8.50 25.04 3.65
CA THR A 151 -8.17 26.44 3.31
C THR A 151 -7.95 26.61 1.80
N ARG A 152 -8.11 27.84 1.30
CA ARG A 152 -7.79 28.17 -0.11
C ARG A 152 -6.35 27.80 -0.51
N TRP A 153 -5.42 27.86 0.44
CA TRP A 153 -4.00 27.58 0.22
C TRP A 153 -3.69 26.08 0.29
N GLY A 154 -4.30 25.32 1.22
CA GLY A 154 -4.16 23.86 1.23
C GLY A 154 -4.86 23.17 0.06
N ARG A 155 -6.03 23.65 -0.39
CA ARG A 155 -6.64 23.20 -1.66
C ARG A 155 -5.72 23.43 -2.86
N ALA A 156 -5.00 24.55 -2.90
CA ALA A 156 -4.02 24.81 -3.95
C ALA A 156 -2.79 23.89 -3.83
N GLY A 157 -2.24 23.71 -2.63
CA GLY A 157 -1.12 22.81 -2.36
C GLY A 157 -1.43 21.34 -2.68
N LEU A 158 -2.62 20.86 -2.30
CA LEU A 158 -3.08 19.50 -2.60
C LEU A 158 -3.19 19.27 -4.12
N ARG A 159 -3.74 20.23 -4.87
CA ARG A 159 -3.79 20.19 -6.34
C ARG A 159 -2.39 20.11 -6.96
N VAL A 160 -1.43 20.88 -6.45
CA VAL A 160 -0.02 20.82 -6.90
C VAL A 160 0.61 19.46 -6.59
N ALA A 161 0.42 18.92 -5.38
CA ALA A 161 0.93 17.61 -5.01
C ALA A 161 0.35 16.46 -5.87
N VAL A 162 -0.93 16.53 -6.23
CA VAL A 162 -1.59 15.59 -7.16
C VAL A 162 -1.01 15.72 -8.58
N LEU A 163 -0.82 16.94 -9.08
CA LEU A 163 -0.29 17.18 -10.44
C LEU A 163 1.17 16.73 -10.58
N LEU A 164 2.01 16.97 -9.57
CA LEU A 164 3.43 16.59 -9.57
C LEU A 164 3.66 15.07 -9.56
N ARG A 165 2.66 14.26 -9.19
CA ARG A 165 2.73 12.79 -9.23
C ARG A 165 2.33 12.17 -10.58
N SER A 166 1.96 12.97 -11.59
CA SER A 166 1.64 12.45 -12.93
C SER A 166 2.91 12.31 -13.81
N PRO A 167 3.34 11.09 -14.20
CA PRO A 167 4.53 10.93 -15.02
C PRO A 167 4.27 11.40 -16.47
N ARG A 168 4.87 12.54 -16.82
CA ARG A 168 5.13 13.05 -18.17
C ARG A 168 3.91 13.39 -19.06
N ARG A 169 3.58 14.69 -19.11
CA ARG A 169 3.04 15.35 -20.33
C ARG A 169 3.67 16.73 -20.61
N VAL A 170 4.98 16.87 -20.44
CA VAL A 170 5.72 18.10 -20.83
C VAL A 170 6.99 17.76 -21.62
N LEU A 171 6.82 17.11 -22.77
CA LEU A 171 7.81 17.05 -23.87
C LEU A 171 7.07 16.95 -25.22
N ALA A 172 6.28 17.98 -25.53
CA ALA A 172 5.58 18.12 -26.81
C ALA A 172 5.53 19.60 -27.27
N THR A 173 6.60 20.36 -27.01
CA THR A 173 6.76 21.72 -27.51
C THR A 173 7.71 21.75 -28.72
N ARG A 174 7.26 22.43 -29.79
CA ARG A 174 8.02 22.80 -31.01
C ARG A 174 8.43 21.69 -31.99
N ARG A 175 7.46 21.17 -32.76
CA ARG A 175 7.67 20.89 -34.21
C ARG A 175 6.41 20.90 -35.09
N ALA A 176 5.56 21.93 -34.96
CA ALA A 176 4.37 22.11 -35.80
C ALA A 176 4.06 23.59 -36.13
N ARG A 177 5.07 24.37 -36.57
CA ARG A 177 4.87 25.75 -37.08
C ARG A 177 5.86 26.13 -38.20
N ARG A 178 6.04 25.24 -39.19
CA ARG A 178 6.67 25.57 -40.49
C ARG A 178 6.39 24.50 -41.57
N ARG A 179 5.17 24.50 -42.12
CA ARG A 179 4.83 24.09 -43.50
C ARG A 179 3.35 24.41 -43.73
N GLY A 180 3.10 25.56 -44.37
CA GLY A 180 1.74 26.12 -44.48
C GLY A 180 1.70 27.47 -45.19
N ARG A 181 2.47 27.67 -46.27
CA ARG A 181 2.24 28.69 -47.31
C ARG A 181 3.20 28.57 -48.49
N ALA A 182 2.76 27.83 -49.51
CA ALA A 182 3.07 27.94 -50.94
C ALA A 182 2.32 26.77 -51.63
N GLY A 183 1.57 26.91 -52.72
CA GLY A 183 1.29 28.12 -53.50
C GLY A 183 0.95 27.76 -54.95
N ARG A 184 -0.31 27.35 -55.21
CA ARG A 184 -1.04 27.30 -56.50
C ARG A 184 -0.27 27.16 -57.86
N ALA A 185 -0.54 26.02 -58.52
CA ALA A 185 -1.14 25.86 -59.87
C ALA A 185 -0.35 26.08 -61.20
N TRP A 186 -0.76 25.29 -62.21
CA TRP A 186 -0.51 25.36 -63.69
C TRP A 186 0.92 25.05 -64.20
N SER A 187 1.19 24.50 -65.41
CA SER A 187 0.35 23.92 -66.50
C SER A 187 1.19 23.26 -67.63
N GLY A 188 0.65 22.23 -68.32
CA GLY A 188 1.13 21.68 -69.62
C GLY A 188 2.39 20.79 -69.58
N GLY A 189 2.61 19.81 -70.47
CA GLY A 189 1.80 19.21 -71.55
C GLY A 189 2.67 18.28 -72.43
N SER A 190 2.12 17.19 -73.02
CA SER A 190 2.65 16.32 -74.12
C SER A 190 4.16 15.92 -74.11
N ALA A 191 4.62 14.68 -74.28
CA ALA A 191 4.27 13.53 -75.15
C ALA A 191 5.27 12.37 -74.80
N LEU A 192 5.33 11.15 -75.36
CA LEU A 192 4.62 10.33 -76.37
C LEU A 192 4.95 8.83 -76.06
N GLY A 193 4.28 7.84 -76.68
CA GLY A 193 4.67 6.42 -76.59
C GLY A 193 3.51 5.45 -76.87
N GLU A 194 3.61 4.66 -77.94
CA GLU A 194 2.50 3.95 -78.61
C GLU A 194 2.72 2.42 -78.63
N ALA A 195 1.72 1.66 -79.13
CA ALA A 195 1.72 0.23 -79.46
C ALA A 195 1.62 -0.77 -78.27
N ASP A 196 0.91 -1.91 -78.34
CA ASP A 196 -0.10 -2.40 -79.32
C ASP A 196 -1.05 -3.40 -78.62
N ALA A 197 -2.20 -3.72 -79.23
CA ALA A 197 -3.10 -4.79 -78.79
C ALA A 197 -2.86 -6.09 -79.59
N PRO A 198 -3.37 -7.25 -79.13
CA PRO A 198 -4.70 -7.66 -79.61
C PRO A 198 -5.59 -8.35 -78.56
N ARG A 199 -6.86 -8.56 -78.93
CA ARG A 199 -7.94 -9.18 -78.12
C ARG A 199 -8.32 -10.58 -78.67
N PRO A 200 -9.17 -11.37 -77.96
CA PRO A 200 -9.20 -12.84 -78.04
C PRO A 200 -10.13 -13.39 -79.14
N PRO A 201 -10.39 -14.71 -79.14
CA PRO A 201 -11.73 -15.16 -78.70
C PRO A 201 -11.72 -16.45 -77.86
N GLY A 202 -12.85 -16.74 -77.20
CA GLY A 202 -13.10 -17.97 -76.42
C GLY A 202 -14.14 -17.77 -75.34
#